data_AF-A0A8H5MBG9-F1
#
_entry.id   AF-A0A8H5MBG9-F1
#
_cell.length_a   1.000
_cell.length_b   1.000
_cell.length_c   1.000
_cell.angle_alpha   90.00
_cell.angle_beta   90.00
_cell.angle_gamma   90.00
#
_symmetry.space_group_name_H-M   'P 1'
#
loop_
_entity.id
_entity.type
_entity.pdbx_description
1 polymer ?
#
loop_
_entity_poly.entity_id
_entity_poly.type
_entity_poly.pdbx_seq_one_letter_code
_entity_poly.pdbx_strand_id
1 'polypeptide(L)'
;MLSLFPQPGPFLPSFNTLLVKGHYHPSAPIHLSLSCTAEFADSQAILISPSRQRLTQALQHYNDEWLKLHSGFGSVHSLSSRVKLFYPPSPAHLCLLLSMLRVSSSSKTDNDAWLNPETTLSIPPSLVILHEPSAYFLSSDGVTPSKWTLCSYLSLITHALSSLTFLSGKGQERSGATSFALFDSRLDQLRLPIVEHPISQRDDSGENRSTSRLEPVYNYAQKYFEWIIAAEQEDTSAHGAVRKRTMALHRNDRDGGFIKSWEWWEGPDERQATRLIWEKRSVGQSFAVGKT
;
A
#
# COMPACT_ATOMS: atom_id res chain seq x y z
N MET A 1 -12.00 13.96 2.94
CA MET A 1 -10.95 13.49 3.85
C MET A 1 -10.71 12.01 3.61
N LEU A 2 -9.44 11.65 3.45
CA LEU A 2 -8.99 10.28 3.18
C LEU A 2 -9.20 9.37 4.40
N SER A 3 -9.59 8.12 4.16
CA SER A 3 -9.83 7.11 5.19
C SER A 3 -9.44 5.71 4.69
N LEU A 4 -8.92 4.88 5.59
CA LEU A 4 -8.69 3.44 5.34
C LEU A 4 -9.93 2.58 5.60
N PHE A 5 -10.97 3.17 6.21
CA PHE A 5 -12.15 2.48 6.70
C PHE A 5 -13.42 3.15 6.15
N PRO A 6 -14.54 2.43 6.08
CA PRO A 6 -15.82 3.03 5.72
C PRO A 6 -16.22 4.14 6.70
N GLN A 7 -16.99 5.12 6.22
CA GLN A 7 -17.52 6.16 7.10
C GLN A 7 -18.68 5.63 7.95
N PRO A 8 -18.81 6.07 9.22
CA PRO A 8 -17.91 6.99 9.95
C PRO A 8 -16.64 6.27 10.46
N GLY A 9 -15.48 6.64 9.90
CA GLY A 9 -14.17 6.06 10.20
C GLY A 9 -13.12 7.16 10.41
N PRO A 10 -11.92 6.83 10.89
CA PRO A 10 -10.90 7.79 11.19
C PRO A 10 -10.33 8.36 9.91
N PHE A 11 -10.15 9.67 9.92
CA PHE A 11 -9.49 10.35 8.83
C PHE A 11 -7.97 10.29 8.99
N LEU A 12 -7.32 10.02 7.86
CA LEU A 12 -5.89 10.17 7.71
C LEU A 12 -5.52 11.66 7.67
N PRO A 13 -4.33 12.04 8.17
CA PRO A 13 -3.76 13.34 7.82
C PRO A 13 -3.53 13.42 6.31
N SER A 14 -3.40 14.63 5.77
CA SER A 14 -2.88 14.81 4.41
C SER A 14 -1.46 14.23 4.31
N PHE A 15 -1.17 13.49 3.23
CA PHE A 15 0.13 12.88 3.00
C PHE A 15 0.54 12.98 1.53
N ASN A 16 1.84 13.12 1.30
CA ASN A 16 2.42 12.90 -0.03
C ASN A 16 2.77 11.42 -0.23
N THR A 17 3.34 10.79 0.80
CA THR A 17 3.71 9.38 0.79
C THR A 17 3.26 8.69 2.08
N LEU A 18 2.53 7.59 1.92
CA LEU A 18 2.00 6.76 3.01
C LEU A 18 2.48 5.32 2.85
N LEU A 19 3.04 4.73 3.91
CA LEU A 19 3.31 3.30 4.01
C LEU A 19 2.31 2.66 4.97
N VAL A 20 1.59 1.64 4.54
CA VAL A 20 0.74 0.79 5.38
C VAL A 20 1.33 -0.61 5.38
N LYS A 21 1.71 -1.12 6.55
CA LYS A 21 2.35 -2.42 6.70
C LYS A 21 1.65 -3.31 7.72
N GLY A 22 1.98 -4.60 7.70
CA GLY A 22 1.44 -5.59 8.63
C GLY A 22 0.03 -6.05 8.27
N HIS A 23 -0.73 -6.55 9.24
CA HIS A 23 -2.02 -7.21 9.00
C HIS A 23 -3.17 -6.18 8.92
N TYR A 24 -3.13 -5.33 7.90
CA TYR A 24 -4.18 -4.35 7.63
C TYR A 24 -5.42 -5.01 7.01
N HIS A 25 -6.54 -4.29 7.07
CA HIS A 25 -7.82 -4.70 6.52
C HIS A 25 -7.73 -4.90 4.98
N PRO A 26 -8.05 -6.08 4.40
CA PRO A 26 -7.87 -6.35 2.98
C PRO A 26 -8.55 -5.37 2.02
N SER A 27 -9.66 -4.75 2.42
CA SER A 27 -10.32 -3.70 1.63
C SER A 27 -9.84 -2.26 1.90
N ALA A 28 -8.90 -2.04 2.83
CA ALA A 28 -8.37 -0.70 3.12
C ALA A 28 -7.82 0.04 1.90
N PRO A 29 -7.11 -0.59 0.94
CA PRO A 29 -6.72 0.07 -0.31
C PRO A 29 -7.92 0.56 -1.14
N ILE A 30 -9.03 -0.17 -1.11
CA ILE A 30 -10.27 0.20 -1.82
C ILE A 30 -10.94 1.38 -1.12
N HIS A 31 -11.10 1.33 0.21
CA HIS A 31 -11.65 2.43 1.00
C HIS A 31 -10.83 3.72 0.84
N LEU A 32 -9.51 3.60 0.79
CA LEU A 32 -8.65 4.75 0.51
C LEU A 32 -8.88 5.32 -0.89
N SER A 33 -9.01 4.46 -1.89
CA SER A 33 -9.32 4.87 -3.27
C SER A 33 -10.68 5.57 -3.38
N LEU A 34 -11.71 5.01 -2.74
CA LEU A 34 -13.06 5.56 -2.75
C LEU A 34 -13.15 6.88 -1.98
N SER A 35 -12.52 6.98 -0.81
CA SER A 35 -12.48 8.24 -0.06
C SER A 35 -11.70 9.34 -0.81
N CYS A 36 -10.63 8.98 -1.52
CA CYS A 36 -9.90 9.91 -2.38
C CYS A 36 -10.75 10.42 -3.55
N THR A 37 -11.39 9.54 -4.30
CA THR A 37 -12.27 9.95 -5.41
C THR A 37 -13.49 10.74 -4.92
N ALA A 38 -14.00 10.46 -3.72
CA ALA A 38 -15.07 11.25 -3.11
C ALA A 38 -14.62 12.68 -2.74
N GLU A 39 -13.37 12.84 -2.28
CA GLU A 39 -12.80 14.14 -1.93
C GLU A 39 -12.41 14.96 -3.17
N PHE A 40 -11.92 14.32 -4.22
CA PHE A 40 -11.49 14.95 -5.46
C PHE A 40 -12.40 14.54 -6.62
N ALA A 41 -13.48 15.30 -6.85
CA ALA A 41 -14.51 15.01 -7.86
C ALA A 41 -13.93 14.92 -9.30
N ASP A 42 -12.92 15.73 -9.61
CA ASP A 42 -12.27 15.79 -10.92
C ASP A 42 -10.95 15.02 -10.95
N SER A 43 -10.85 13.93 -10.19
CA SER A 43 -9.67 13.08 -10.19
C SER A 43 -10.03 11.60 -10.17
N GLN A 44 -8.99 10.78 -10.32
CA GLN A 44 -9.05 9.33 -10.30
C GLN A 44 -8.00 8.76 -9.34
N ALA A 45 -8.25 7.56 -8.86
CA ALA A 45 -7.27 6.78 -8.11
C ALA A 45 -6.77 5.60 -8.95
N ILE A 46 -5.51 5.23 -8.79
CA ILE A 46 -4.92 4.05 -9.43
C ILE A 46 -4.51 3.07 -8.35
N LEU A 47 -4.98 1.83 -8.44
CA LEU A 47 -4.60 0.73 -7.57
C LEU A 47 -3.86 -0.32 -8.38
N ILE A 48 -2.60 -0.59 -8.01
CA ILE A 48 -1.74 -1.55 -8.70
C ILE A 48 -1.47 -2.71 -7.76
N SER A 49 -1.78 -3.94 -8.17
CA SER A 49 -1.58 -5.14 -7.35
C SER A 49 -1.00 -6.31 -8.15
N PRO A 50 -0.08 -7.14 -7.62
CA PRO A 50 0.55 -8.25 -8.34
C PRO A 50 -0.41 -9.30 -8.92
N SER A 51 -1.59 -9.47 -8.33
CA SER A 51 -2.50 -10.54 -8.72
C SER A 51 -3.95 -10.17 -8.44
N ARG A 52 -4.76 -10.15 -9.50
CA ARG A 52 -6.22 -10.01 -9.39
C ARG A 52 -6.83 -11.10 -8.52
N GLN A 53 -6.43 -12.35 -8.75
CA GLN A 53 -6.97 -13.50 -8.03
C GLN A 53 -6.74 -13.39 -6.52
N ARG A 54 -5.50 -13.05 -6.11
CA ARG A 54 -5.19 -12.90 -4.67
C ARG A 54 -5.99 -11.77 -4.04
N LEU A 55 -6.09 -10.62 -4.70
CA LEU A 55 -6.90 -9.50 -4.21
C LEU A 55 -8.37 -9.89 -4.09
N THR A 56 -8.96 -10.51 -5.12
CA THR A 56 -10.36 -10.95 -5.09
C THR A 56 -10.61 -11.98 -3.99
N GLN A 57 -9.73 -12.98 -3.85
CA GLN A 57 -9.86 -13.99 -2.80
C GLN A 57 -9.74 -13.37 -1.40
N ALA A 58 -8.81 -12.42 -1.20
CA ALA A 58 -8.67 -11.73 0.08
C ALA A 58 -9.92 -10.92 0.43
N LEU A 59 -10.52 -10.23 -0.55
CA LEU A 59 -11.76 -9.47 -0.35
C LEU A 59 -12.97 -10.37 -0.09
N GLN A 60 -13.08 -11.49 -0.83
CA GLN A 60 -14.13 -12.48 -0.62
C GLN A 60 -14.04 -13.14 0.75
N HIS A 61 -12.83 -13.54 1.15
CA HIS A 61 -12.59 -14.14 2.45
C HIS A 61 -12.86 -13.17 3.59
N TYR A 62 -12.51 -11.89 3.41
CA TYR A 62 -12.77 -10.88 4.42
C TYR A 62 -14.26 -10.52 4.54
N ASN A 63 -15.04 -10.64 3.46
CA ASN A 63 -16.47 -10.32 3.39
C ASN A 63 -16.80 -8.94 4.02
N ASP A 64 -16.27 -7.88 3.43
CA ASP A 64 -16.54 -6.51 3.88
C ASP A 64 -18.03 -6.15 3.71
N GLU A 65 -18.77 -6.13 4.82
CA GLU A 65 -20.20 -5.83 4.86
C GLU A 65 -20.52 -4.43 4.32
N TRP A 66 -19.63 -3.44 4.46
CA TRP A 66 -19.85 -2.12 3.89
C TRP A 66 -19.84 -2.19 2.36
N LEU A 67 -18.84 -2.85 1.77
CA LEU A 67 -18.76 -3.00 0.31
C LEU A 67 -19.95 -3.80 -0.23
N LYS A 68 -20.36 -4.85 0.47
CA LYS A 68 -21.53 -5.66 0.12
C LYS A 68 -22.82 -4.85 0.12
N LEU A 69 -23.02 -4.01 1.15
CA LEU A 69 -24.22 -3.17 1.28
C LEU A 69 -24.25 -2.00 0.29
N HIS A 70 -23.10 -1.38 0.01
CA HIS A 70 -23.05 -0.11 -0.73
C HIS A 70 -22.61 -0.23 -2.19
N SER A 71 -22.07 -1.36 -2.64
CA SER A 71 -21.62 -1.55 -4.03
C SER A 71 -22.74 -1.39 -5.07
N GLY A 72 -24.00 -1.63 -4.69
CA GLY A 72 -25.17 -1.43 -5.55
C GLY A 72 -25.66 0.02 -5.63
N PHE A 73 -25.12 0.95 -4.84
CA PHE A 73 -25.55 2.35 -4.86
C PHE A 73 -24.87 3.12 -5.99
N GLY A 74 -25.65 3.91 -6.74
CA GLY A 74 -25.16 4.70 -7.86
C GLY A 74 -24.05 5.69 -7.47
N SER A 75 -24.07 6.22 -6.24
CA SER A 75 -23.02 7.07 -5.71
C SER A 75 -21.68 6.33 -5.61
N VAL A 76 -21.66 5.15 -4.98
CA VAL A 76 -20.45 4.32 -4.88
C VAL A 76 -20.00 3.82 -6.24
N HIS A 77 -20.94 3.45 -7.12
CA HIS A 77 -20.62 3.11 -8.50
C HIS A 77 -19.87 4.26 -9.20
N SER A 78 -20.36 5.49 -9.09
CA SER A 78 -19.73 6.69 -9.67
C SER A 78 -18.35 7.01 -9.06
N LEU A 79 -18.10 6.64 -7.80
CA LEU A 79 -16.77 6.75 -7.19
C LEU A 79 -15.84 5.64 -7.72
N SER A 80 -16.33 4.40 -7.73
CA SER A 80 -15.58 3.22 -8.15
C SER A 80 -15.19 3.25 -9.63
N SER A 81 -16.00 3.86 -10.50
CA SER A 81 -15.70 4.01 -11.93
C SER A 81 -14.48 4.90 -12.20
N ARG A 82 -14.08 5.71 -11.19
CA ARG A 82 -12.88 6.54 -11.21
C ARG A 82 -11.69 5.90 -10.50
N VAL A 83 -11.79 4.61 -10.13
CA VAL A 83 -10.68 3.83 -9.60
C VAL A 83 -10.22 2.86 -10.69
N LYS A 84 -9.00 3.04 -11.21
CA LYS A 84 -8.40 2.13 -12.19
C LYS A 84 -7.55 1.07 -11.48
N LEU A 85 -7.72 -0.19 -11.86
CA LEU A 85 -6.99 -1.32 -11.28
C LEU A 85 -6.05 -1.94 -12.31
N PHE A 86 -4.78 -2.13 -11.94
CA PHE A 86 -3.79 -2.79 -12.77
C PHE A 86 -3.17 -3.99 -12.07
N TYR A 87 -2.86 -5.03 -12.84
CA TYR A 87 -2.35 -6.30 -12.31
C TYR A 87 -1.06 -6.79 -12.98
N PRO A 88 0.07 -6.07 -12.84
CA PRO A 88 1.33 -6.50 -13.44
C PRO A 88 1.82 -7.79 -12.77
N PRO A 89 2.14 -8.85 -13.53
CA PRO A 89 2.49 -10.15 -12.94
C PRO A 89 3.93 -10.24 -12.41
N SER A 90 4.80 -9.29 -12.75
CA SER A 90 6.20 -9.26 -12.27
C SER A 90 6.70 -7.82 -12.07
N PRO A 91 7.84 -7.61 -11.37
CA PRO A 91 8.44 -6.29 -11.19
C PRO A 91 8.72 -5.58 -12.52
N ALA A 92 9.19 -6.31 -13.53
CA ALA A 92 9.46 -5.75 -14.84
C ALA A 92 8.19 -5.22 -15.54
N HIS A 93 7.09 -5.97 -15.44
CA HIS A 93 5.79 -5.52 -15.96
C HIS A 93 5.27 -4.30 -15.21
N LEU A 94 5.51 -4.23 -13.89
CA LEU A 94 5.18 -3.06 -13.09
C LEU A 94 5.99 -1.84 -13.51
N CYS A 95 7.31 -1.96 -13.67
CA CYS A 95 8.14 -0.86 -14.17
C CYS A 95 7.73 -0.40 -15.57
N LEU A 96 7.40 -1.34 -16.46
CA LEU A 96 6.90 -1.03 -17.80
C LEU A 96 5.58 -0.28 -17.72
N LEU A 97 4.61 -0.77 -16.95
CA LEU A 97 3.33 -0.10 -16.72
C LEU A 97 3.53 1.33 -16.22
N LEU A 98 4.34 1.51 -15.17
CA LEU A 98 4.65 2.82 -14.59
C LEU A 98 5.28 3.79 -15.60
N SER A 99 6.03 3.28 -16.58
CA SER A 99 6.63 4.06 -17.68
C SER A 99 5.65 4.36 -18.82
N MET A 100 4.61 3.54 -18.97
CA MET A 100 3.56 3.71 -19.98
C MET A 100 2.39 4.58 -19.49
N LEU A 101 2.25 4.77 -18.18
CA LEU A 101 1.21 5.64 -17.61
C LEU A 101 1.45 7.09 -18.04
N ARG A 102 0.45 7.68 -18.70
CA ARG A 102 0.49 9.08 -19.18
C ARG A 102 -0.89 9.71 -19.02
N VAL A 103 -0.94 11.02 -18.86
CA VAL A 103 -2.18 11.79 -18.89
C VAL A 103 -2.36 12.37 -20.28
N SER A 104 -3.53 12.19 -20.88
CA SER A 104 -3.87 12.78 -22.18
C SER A 104 -3.83 14.31 -22.05
N SER A 105 -2.94 14.95 -22.80
CA SER A 105 -2.95 16.40 -22.93
C SER A 105 -4.06 16.77 -23.89
N SER A 106 -4.98 17.65 -23.48
CA SER A 106 -6.07 18.13 -24.33
C SER A 106 -5.60 18.94 -25.56
N SER A 107 -4.29 19.15 -25.73
CA SER A 107 -3.71 19.74 -26.93
C SER A 107 -3.85 18.76 -28.10
N LYS A 108 -4.93 18.92 -28.88
CA LYS A 108 -5.25 18.18 -30.12
C LYS A 108 -4.18 18.34 -31.21
N THR A 109 -2.97 17.88 -30.99
CA THR A 109 -1.98 17.72 -32.05
C THR A 109 -2.06 16.27 -32.54
N ASP A 110 -2.28 16.07 -33.84
CA ASP A 110 -2.63 14.81 -34.54
C ASP A 110 -1.67 13.62 -34.37
N ASN A 111 -0.68 13.68 -33.47
CA ASN A 111 0.31 12.60 -33.25
C ASN A 111 -0.07 11.59 -32.15
N ASP A 112 -1.27 11.67 -31.57
CA ASP A 112 -1.72 10.78 -30.48
C ASP A 112 -2.13 9.36 -30.93
N ALA A 113 -2.04 9.05 -32.24
CA ALA A 113 -2.50 7.78 -32.83
C ALA A 113 -1.82 6.50 -32.28
N TRP A 114 -0.73 6.64 -31.51
CA TRP A 114 0.05 5.51 -30.98
C TRP A 114 -0.08 5.30 -29.46
N LEU A 115 -0.97 6.04 -28.80
CA LEU A 115 -1.15 5.92 -27.36
C LEU A 115 -2.02 4.71 -27.03
N ASN A 116 -1.56 3.88 -26.08
CA ASN A 116 -2.35 2.77 -25.57
C ASN A 116 -3.50 3.32 -24.70
N PRO A 117 -4.78 3.06 -25.03
CA PRO A 117 -5.92 3.58 -24.27
C PRO A 117 -5.98 3.06 -22.83
N GLU A 118 -5.40 1.89 -22.55
CA GLU A 118 -5.39 1.29 -21.22
C GLU A 118 -4.45 2.02 -20.25
N THR A 119 -3.34 2.55 -20.77
CA THR A 119 -2.33 3.25 -19.95
C THR A 119 -2.41 4.78 -20.08
N THR A 120 -3.26 5.26 -20.99
CA THR A 120 -3.55 6.68 -21.15
C THR A 120 -4.71 7.07 -20.24
N LEU A 121 -4.45 8.04 -19.38
CA LEU A 121 -5.34 8.54 -18.37
C LEU A 121 -6.04 9.79 -18.90
N SER A 122 -7.37 9.85 -18.81
CA SER A 122 -8.13 11.03 -19.23
C SER A 122 -7.91 12.23 -18.29
N ILE A 123 -7.57 11.96 -17.03
CA ILE A 123 -7.44 12.94 -15.94
C ILE A 123 -6.21 12.56 -15.11
N PRO A 124 -5.42 13.51 -14.57
CA PRO A 124 -4.32 13.17 -13.67
C PRO A 124 -4.83 12.48 -12.40
N PRO A 125 -4.16 11.41 -11.92
CA PRO A 125 -4.55 10.75 -10.69
C PRO A 125 -4.18 11.60 -9.47
N SER A 126 -5.07 11.67 -8.48
CA SER A 126 -4.81 12.27 -7.16
C SER A 126 -4.13 11.29 -6.22
N LEU A 127 -4.26 9.99 -6.49
CA LEU A 127 -3.71 8.92 -5.67
C LEU A 127 -3.26 7.73 -6.52
N VAL A 128 -2.06 7.24 -6.21
CA VAL A 128 -1.57 5.94 -6.70
C VAL A 128 -1.26 5.04 -5.51
N ILE A 129 -1.84 3.85 -5.51
CA ILE A 129 -1.64 2.81 -4.51
C ILE A 129 -0.87 1.65 -5.13
N LEU A 130 0.26 1.30 -4.52
CA LEU A 130 0.96 0.05 -4.78
C LEU A 130 0.62 -0.97 -3.68
N HIS A 131 -0.04 -2.06 -4.05
CA HIS A 131 -0.55 -3.07 -3.12
C HIS A 131 0.24 -4.37 -3.23
N GLU A 132 0.85 -4.81 -2.12
CA GLU A 132 1.60 -6.06 -1.94
C GLU A 132 2.82 -6.27 -2.86
N PRO A 133 3.69 -5.27 -3.13
CA PRO A 133 4.83 -5.49 -4.02
C PRO A 133 5.83 -6.51 -3.49
N SER A 134 5.94 -6.74 -2.17
CA SER A 134 6.74 -7.85 -1.60
C SER A 134 6.41 -9.20 -2.22
N ALA A 135 5.18 -9.40 -2.71
CA ALA A 135 4.76 -10.64 -3.36
C ALA A 135 5.57 -10.99 -4.60
N TYR A 136 6.24 -10.03 -5.26
CA TYR A 136 7.14 -10.31 -6.37
C TYR A 136 8.50 -10.86 -5.95
N PHE A 137 8.90 -10.60 -4.70
CA PHE A 137 10.26 -10.81 -4.19
C PHE A 137 10.37 -12.03 -3.27
N LEU A 138 9.23 -12.54 -2.82
CA LEU A 138 9.13 -13.74 -1.99
C LEU A 138 9.23 -15.00 -2.85
N SER A 139 10.21 -15.85 -2.55
CA SER A 139 10.34 -17.17 -3.16
C SER A 139 9.15 -18.04 -2.76
N SER A 140 8.45 -18.62 -3.74
CA SER A 140 7.33 -19.55 -3.53
C SER A 140 7.74 -20.76 -2.69
N ASP A 141 8.98 -21.23 -2.89
CA ASP A 141 9.38 -22.56 -2.47
C ASP A 141 10.25 -22.56 -1.22
N GLY A 142 10.72 -21.40 -0.74
CA GLY A 142 11.64 -21.28 0.40
C GLY A 142 13.01 -21.97 0.25
N VAL A 143 13.16 -22.86 -0.74
CA VAL A 143 14.35 -23.70 -0.99
C VAL A 143 15.35 -22.99 -1.89
N THR A 144 14.89 -22.19 -2.86
CA THR A 144 15.78 -21.46 -3.77
C THR A 144 16.09 -20.06 -3.22
N PRO A 145 17.38 -19.66 -3.12
CA PRO A 145 17.74 -18.30 -2.74
C PRO A 145 17.06 -17.31 -3.69
N SER A 146 16.49 -16.24 -3.13
CA SER A 146 15.84 -15.21 -3.93
C SER A 146 16.86 -14.60 -4.88
N LYS A 147 16.56 -14.58 -6.18
CA LYS A 147 17.35 -13.87 -7.21
C LYS A 147 17.35 -12.36 -6.95
N TRP A 148 16.39 -11.88 -6.16
CA TRP A 148 16.20 -10.45 -5.96
C TRP A 148 17.06 -9.90 -4.84
N THR A 149 17.48 -8.65 -5.01
CA THR A 149 18.25 -7.92 -4.00
C THR A 149 17.41 -6.85 -3.33
N LEU A 150 17.89 -6.36 -2.19
CA LEU A 150 17.34 -5.17 -1.53
C LEU A 150 17.22 -4.00 -2.51
N CYS A 151 18.25 -3.79 -3.34
CA CYS A 151 18.28 -2.75 -4.36
C CYS A 151 17.14 -2.92 -5.37
N SER A 152 16.81 -4.14 -5.80
CA SER A 152 15.70 -4.39 -6.73
C SER A 152 14.35 -3.88 -6.18
N TYR A 153 14.09 -4.10 -4.89
CA TYR A 153 12.87 -3.63 -4.24
C TYR A 153 12.84 -2.09 -4.12
N LEU A 154 13.95 -1.49 -3.69
CA LEU A 154 14.05 -0.02 -3.55
C LEU A 154 13.99 0.69 -4.91
N SER A 155 14.56 0.10 -5.97
CA SER A 155 14.42 0.59 -7.34
C SER A 155 12.97 0.60 -7.77
N LEU A 156 12.18 -0.43 -7.44
CA LEU A 156 10.75 -0.47 -7.76
C LEU A 156 9.98 0.69 -7.10
N ILE A 157 10.23 0.95 -5.81
CA ILE A 157 9.65 2.10 -5.09
C ILE A 157 10.07 3.42 -5.75
N THR A 158 11.35 3.55 -6.08
CA THR A 158 11.90 4.77 -6.69
C THR A 158 11.30 5.01 -8.08
N HIS A 159 11.09 3.96 -8.88
CA HIS A 159 10.40 4.04 -10.16
C HIS A 159 8.95 4.49 -9.98
N ALA A 160 8.23 3.92 -9.01
CA ALA A 160 6.86 4.34 -8.72
C ALA A 160 6.79 5.83 -8.37
N LEU A 161 7.62 6.30 -7.42
CA LEU A 161 7.68 7.71 -7.02
C LEU A 161 8.06 8.63 -8.18
N SER A 162 9.01 8.22 -9.03
CA SER A 162 9.43 8.98 -10.20
C SER A 162 8.32 9.08 -11.26
N SER A 163 7.51 8.03 -11.42
CA SER A 163 6.33 8.11 -12.28
C SER A 163 5.29 9.08 -11.75
N LEU A 164 5.17 9.27 -10.43
CA LEU A 164 4.25 10.26 -9.86
C LEU A 164 4.65 11.69 -10.18
N THR A 165 5.94 12.00 -10.11
CA THR A 165 6.42 13.35 -10.46
C THR A 165 6.13 13.67 -11.92
N PHE A 166 6.20 12.67 -12.81
CA PHE A 166 5.78 12.79 -14.20
C PHE A 166 4.26 12.97 -14.34
N LEU A 167 3.45 12.16 -13.64
CA LEU A 167 1.99 12.21 -13.71
C LEU A 167 1.40 13.49 -13.10
N SER A 168 2.10 14.11 -12.15
CA SER A 168 1.71 15.39 -11.53
C SER A 168 2.00 16.62 -12.42
N GLY A 169 2.48 16.43 -13.66
CA GLY A 169 3.06 17.47 -14.50
C GLY A 169 2.12 18.62 -14.92
N LYS A 170 2.69 19.84 -14.88
CA LYS A 170 2.38 21.18 -15.46
C LYS A 170 0.94 21.69 -15.66
N GLY A 171 -0.12 20.87 -15.65
CA GLY A 171 -1.51 21.33 -15.81
C GLY A 171 -2.29 21.43 -14.49
N GLN A 172 -1.69 21.01 -13.38
CA GLN A 172 -2.40 20.71 -12.14
C GLN A 172 -2.25 21.82 -11.08
N GLU A 173 -2.35 23.10 -11.47
CA GLU A 173 -2.33 24.20 -10.49
C GLU A 173 -3.49 24.12 -9.47
N ARG A 174 -4.56 23.39 -9.80
CA ARG A 174 -5.78 23.30 -8.97
C ARG A 174 -5.93 22.01 -8.16
N SER A 175 -5.36 20.88 -8.58
CA SER A 175 -5.67 19.56 -7.98
C SER A 175 -4.60 18.99 -7.05
N GLY A 176 -3.62 19.79 -6.61
CA GLY A 176 -2.56 19.34 -5.70
C GLY A 176 -1.62 18.29 -6.31
N ALA A 177 -0.59 17.91 -5.57
CA ALA A 177 0.33 16.85 -5.99
C ALA A 177 -0.34 15.47 -5.88
N THR A 178 0.01 14.54 -6.78
CA THR A 178 -0.43 13.14 -6.67
C THR A 178 0.15 12.48 -5.43
N SER A 179 -0.71 12.00 -4.53
CA SER A 179 -0.31 11.22 -3.35
C SER A 179 0.05 9.78 -3.71
N PHE A 180 0.98 9.20 -2.95
CA PHE A 180 1.40 7.81 -3.04
C PHE A 180 1.05 7.04 -1.78
N ALA A 181 0.53 5.83 -1.93
CA ALA A 181 0.42 4.89 -0.82
C ALA A 181 0.98 3.52 -1.19
N LEU A 182 1.77 2.94 -0.29
CA LEU A 182 2.28 1.58 -0.38
C LEU A 182 1.59 0.74 0.70
N PHE A 183 0.86 -0.29 0.30
CA PHE A 183 0.30 -1.29 1.21
C PHE A 183 1.10 -2.58 1.07
N ASP A 184 1.72 -3.06 2.14
CA ASP A 184 2.52 -4.28 2.08
C ASP A 184 2.53 -5.01 3.43
N SER A 185 1.74 -6.09 3.51
CA SER A 185 1.50 -6.84 4.74
C SER A 185 2.71 -7.66 5.18
N ARG A 186 3.60 -7.99 4.24
CA ARG A 186 4.77 -8.86 4.47
C ARG A 186 6.09 -8.10 4.45
N LEU A 187 6.05 -6.78 4.38
CA LEU A 187 7.26 -5.94 4.32
C LEU A 187 8.20 -6.16 5.53
N ASP A 188 7.63 -6.37 6.72
CA ASP A 188 8.41 -6.63 7.94
C ASP A 188 9.12 -8.00 7.90
N GLN A 189 8.57 -8.97 7.15
CA GLN A 189 9.11 -10.32 7.00
C GLN A 189 10.08 -10.42 5.81
N LEU A 190 10.02 -9.45 4.89
CA LEU A 190 10.82 -9.47 3.68
C LEU A 190 12.28 -9.15 4.01
N ARG A 191 13.15 -10.14 3.81
CA ARG A 191 14.60 -10.01 3.92
C ARG A 191 15.26 -10.34 2.60
N LEU A 192 16.10 -9.46 2.09
CA LEU A 192 16.76 -9.60 0.79
C LEU A 192 18.27 -9.40 0.93
N PRO A 193 19.09 -10.09 0.12
CA PRO A 193 20.52 -9.84 0.06
C PRO A 193 20.82 -8.45 -0.52
N ILE A 194 21.92 -7.82 -0.09
CA ILE A 194 22.36 -6.54 -0.65
C ILE A 194 22.93 -6.72 -2.07
N VAL A 195 23.73 -7.78 -2.27
CA VAL A 195 24.45 -8.05 -3.52
C VAL A 195 23.97 -9.40 -4.08
N GLU A 196 23.80 -9.46 -5.40
CA GLU A 196 23.50 -10.70 -6.09
C GLU A 196 24.71 -11.63 -6.02
N HIS A 197 24.48 -12.89 -5.64
CA HIS A 197 25.57 -13.86 -5.65
C HIS A 197 25.85 -14.28 -7.09
N PRO A 198 27.12 -14.20 -7.55
CA PRO A 198 27.47 -14.82 -8.81
C PRO A 198 27.09 -16.29 -8.72
N ILE A 199 26.23 -16.75 -9.63
CA ILE A 199 25.85 -18.16 -9.72
C ILE A 199 27.11 -18.91 -10.13
N SER A 200 27.87 -19.44 -9.17
CA SER A 200 28.98 -20.33 -9.48
C SER A 200 28.38 -21.63 -9.99
N GLN A 201 28.33 -21.78 -11.32
CA GLN A 201 27.90 -22.99 -12.01
C GLN A 201 28.90 -24.15 -11.87
N ARG A 202 30.00 -23.96 -11.13
CA ARG A 202 31.02 -24.97 -10.89
C ARG A 202 31.22 -25.11 -9.38
N ASP A 203 30.78 -26.23 -8.83
CA ASP A 203 31.67 -27.18 -8.14
C ASP A 203 30.87 -28.21 -7.34
N ASP A 204 31.16 -29.48 -7.63
CA ASP A 204 30.62 -30.69 -6.99
C ASP A 204 31.24 -30.96 -5.60
N SER A 205 32.03 -30.03 -5.06
CA SER A 205 32.78 -30.20 -3.82
C SER A 205 32.13 -29.52 -2.62
N GLY A 206 31.05 -30.11 -2.15
CA GLY A 206 30.79 -30.46 -0.75
C GLY A 206 30.80 -29.44 0.41
N GLU A 207 31.47 -28.30 0.40
CA GLU A 207 31.73 -27.58 1.66
C GLU A 207 31.45 -26.07 1.63
N ASN A 208 30.54 -25.65 2.52
CA ASN A 208 30.28 -24.29 2.99
C ASN A 208 29.96 -23.21 1.95
N ARG A 209 28.76 -23.29 1.37
CA ARG A 209 28.13 -22.11 0.73
C ARG A 209 27.87 -21.06 1.81
N SER A 210 28.65 -19.98 1.81
CA SER A 210 28.42 -18.82 2.66
C SER A 210 27.02 -18.27 2.42
N THR A 211 26.14 -18.36 3.42
CA THR A 211 24.80 -17.81 3.33
C THR A 211 24.89 -16.30 3.22
N SER A 212 24.37 -15.76 2.13
CA SER A 212 24.20 -14.33 1.88
C SER A 212 23.60 -13.63 3.10
N ARG A 213 24.21 -12.54 3.56
CA ARG A 213 23.62 -11.72 4.62
C ARG A 213 22.32 -11.10 4.12
N LEU A 214 21.19 -11.48 4.72
CA LEU A 214 19.87 -10.96 4.39
C LEU A 214 19.51 -9.76 5.26
N GLU A 215 19.20 -8.65 4.63
CA GLU A 215 18.79 -7.41 5.30
C GLU A 215 17.27 -7.23 5.29
N PRO A 216 16.66 -6.74 6.37
CA PRO A 216 15.24 -6.42 6.41
C PRO A 216 14.93 -5.24 5.50
N VAL A 217 14.03 -5.43 4.53
CA VAL A 217 13.71 -4.42 3.52
C VAL A 217 13.01 -3.20 4.12
N TYR A 218 12.13 -3.43 5.11
CA TYR A 218 11.39 -2.38 5.80
C TYR A 218 12.27 -1.21 6.26
N ASN A 219 13.43 -1.51 6.86
CA ASN A 219 14.33 -0.52 7.45
C ASN A 219 14.82 0.53 6.43
N TYR A 220 14.87 0.15 5.15
CA TYR A 220 15.28 1.01 4.05
C TYR A 220 14.06 1.63 3.35
N ALA A 221 13.03 0.83 3.10
CA ALA A 221 11.83 1.27 2.40
C ALA A 221 11.09 2.39 3.14
N GLN A 222 11.00 2.32 4.48
CA GLN A 222 10.30 3.34 5.29
C GLN A 222 10.83 4.76 5.09
N LYS A 223 12.11 4.92 4.72
CA LYS A 223 12.76 6.22 4.50
C LYS A 223 12.17 7.02 3.34
N TYR A 224 11.42 6.37 2.45
CA TYR A 224 10.73 7.02 1.33
C TYR A 224 9.32 7.53 1.69
N PHE A 225 8.85 7.29 2.92
CA PHE A 225 7.50 7.58 3.34
C PHE A 225 7.47 8.61 4.47
N GLU A 226 6.57 9.58 4.36
CA GLU A 226 6.31 10.59 5.38
C GLU A 226 5.51 9.99 6.52
N TRP A 227 4.44 9.26 6.19
CA TRP A 227 3.54 8.63 7.13
C TRP A 227 3.66 7.11 7.07
N ILE A 228 3.61 6.47 8.23
CA ILE A 228 3.67 5.02 8.37
C ILE A 228 2.50 4.58 9.23
N ILE A 229 1.75 3.59 8.75
CA ILE A 229 0.72 2.90 9.52
C ILE A 229 1.17 1.46 9.70
N ALA A 230 1.39 1.07 10.95
CA ALA A 230 1.70 -0.30 11.32
C ALA A 230 0.43 -0.97 11.83
N ALA A 231 -0.06 -1.97 11.09
CA ALA A 231 -1.15 -2.83 11.51
C ALA A 231 -0.61 -4.05 12.24
N GLU A 232 -0.91 -4.15 13.52
CA GLU A 232 -0.48 -5.25 14.39
C GLU A 232 -1.66 -6.20 14.63
N GLN A 233 -1.33 -7.48 14.74
CA GLN A 233 -2.26 -8.50 15.20
C GLN A 233 -1.91 -8.79 16.65
N GLU A 234 -2.83 -8.46 17.56
CA GLU A 234 -2.67 -8.86 18.96
C GLU A 234 -3.01 -10.35 19.06
N ASP A 235 -2.17 -11.11 19.76
CA ASP A 235 -2.36 -12.56 19.92
C ASP A 235 -3.74 -12.83 20.53
N THR A 236 -4.48 -13.74 19.91
CA THR A 236 -5.82 -14.15 20.34
C THR A 236 -5.81 -14.52 21.81
N SER A 237 -6.59 -13.80 22.61
CA SER A 237 -6.88 -14.19 23.98
C SER A 237 -7.44 -15.62 23.97
N ALA A 238 -7.04 -16.44 24.94
CA ALA A 238 -7.29 -17.90 25.02
C ALA A 238 -8.78 -18.33 25.03
N HIS A 239 -9.74 -17.43 24.76
CA HIS A 239 -11.18 -17.67 24.74
C HIS A 239 -11.84 -17.48 23.36
N GLY A 240 -11.04 -17.44 22.28
CA GLY A 240 -11.38 -18.17 21.05
C GLY A 240 -12.47 -17.63 20.10
N ALA A 241 -12.88 -16.37 20.15
CA ALA A 241 -13.80 -15.84 19.11
C ALA A 241 -13.29 -14.55 18.48
N VAL A 242 -13.00 -13.52 19.29
CA VAL A 242 -12.79 -12.18 18.75
C VAL A 242 -11.29 -11.85 18.69
N ARG A 243 -10.81 -11.49 17.49
CA ARG A 243 -9.45 -10.99 17.25
C ARG A 243 -9.45 -9.48 17.37
N LYS A 244 -8.65 -8.95 18.29
CA LYS A 244 -8.37 -7.52 18.34
C LYS A 244 -7.29 -7.18 17.32
N ARG A 245 -7.50 -6.10 16.60
CA ARG A 245 -6.54 -5.54 15.65
C ARG A 245 -6.24 -4.11 16.07
N THR A 246 -4.99 -3.72 15.88
CA THR A 246 -4.55 -2.36 16.17
C THR A 246 -3.82 -1.79 14.96
N MET A 247 -4.01 -0.50 14.69
CA MET A 247 -3.25 0.25 13.70
C MET A 247 -2.69 1.50 14.35
N ALA A 248 -1.37 1.62 14.35
CA ALA A 248 -0.68 2.79 14.86
C ALA A 248 -0.19 3.66 13.69
N LEU A 249 -0.51 4.96 13.74
CA LEU A 249 -0.04 5.97 12.80
C LEU A 249 1.19 6.68 13.37
N HIS A 250 2.26 6.69 12.60
CA HIS A 250 3.52 7.34 12.90
C HIS A 250 3.89 8.29 11.77
N ARG A 251 4.69 9.30 12.09
CA ARG A 251 5.33 10.19 11.12
C ARG A 251 6.83 9.96 11.19
N ASN A 252 7.46 9.70 10.05
CA ASN A 252 8.82 9.19 9.97
C ASN A 252 9.90 10.23 10.38
N ASP A 253 9.57 11.53 10.37
CA ASP A 253 10.48 12.62 10.69
C ASP A 253 10.52 13.01 12.17
N ARG A 254 9.72 12.36 13.03
CA ARG A 254 9.64 12.65 14.45
C ARG A 254 10.09 11.45 15.25
N ASP A 255 11.10 11.65 16.11
CA ASP A 255 11.45 10.71 17.20
C ASP A 255 10.35 10.57 18.27
N GLY A 256 9.16 11.12 18.03
CA GLY A 256 7.99 10.96 18.87
C GLY A 256 7.26 9.66 18.54
N GLY A 257 6.72 8.99 19.56
CA GLY A 257 5.90 7.78 19.41
C GLY A 257 4.68 7.96 18.49
N PHE A 258 3.82 6.94 18.43
CA PHE A 258 2.63 6.98 17.56
C PHE A 258 1.76 8.22 17.84
N ILE A 259 1.26 8.84 16.77
CA ILE A 259 0.44 10.05 16.82
C ILE A 259 -1.02 9.70 17.09
N LYS A 260 -1.49 8.60 16.47
CA LYS A 260 -2.83 8.05 16.66
C LYS A 260 -2.74 6.53 16.65
N SER A 261 -3.60 5.90 17.42
CA SER A 261 -3.85 4.46 17.34
C SER A 261 -5.33 4.23 17.08
N TRP A 262 -5.63 3.15 16.38
CA TRP A 262 -6.96 2.72 16.04
C TRP A 262 -7.10 1.25 16.39
N GLU A 263 -8.24 0.86 16.95
CA GLU A 263 -8.50 -0.52 17.33
C GLU A 263 -9.83 -0.98 16.72
N TRP A 264 -9.86 -2.23 16.24
CA TRP A 264 -11.09 -2.87 15.81
C TRP A 264 -11.08 -4.34 16.19
N TRP A 265 -12.27 -4.95 16.13
CA TRP A 265 -12.51 -6.32 16.56
C TRP A 265 -13.09 -7.13 15.39
N GLU A 266 -12.46 -8.25 15.08
CA GLU A 266 -12.88 -9.22 14.08
C GLU A 266 -13.43 -10.46 14.80
N GLY A 267 -14.73 -10.71 14.70
CA GLY A 267 -15.39 -11.88 15.28
C GLY A 267 -15.66 -12.99 14.25
N PRO A 268 -16.00 -14.22 14.68
CA PRO A 268 -16.33 -15.33 13.80
C PRO A 268 -17.75 -15.19 13.22
N ASP A 269 -18.65 -14.51 13.94
CA ASP A 269 -19.95 -14.11 13.41
C ASP A 269 -19.76 -12.90 12.49
N GLU A 270 -19.91 -13.14 11.19
CA GLU A 270 -19.84 -12.14 10.09
C GLU A 270 -20.63 -10.85 10.37
N ARG A 271 -21.64 -10.91 11.24
CA ARG A 271 -22.51 -9.78 11.61
C ARG A 271 -21.92 -8.81 12.62
N GLN A 272 -20.82 -9.15 13.31
CA GLN A 272 -20.19 -8.29 14.33
C GLN A 272 -18.87 -7.65 13.86
N ALA A 273 -18.46 -7.87 12.61
CA ALA A 273 -17.11 -7.63 12.11
C ALA A 273 -16.60 -6.17 12.11
N THR A 274 -17.36 -5.19 12.58
CA THR A 274 -16.86 -3.80 12.67
C THR A 274 -17.57 -3.00 13.76
N ARG A 275 -17.56 -3.47 15.02
CA ARG A 275 -17.66 -2.48 16.12
C ARG A 275 -16.32 -1.75 16.22
N LEU A 276 -16.19 -0.73 15.39
CA LEU A 276 -15.05 0.17 15.37
C LEU A 276 -15.12 1.06 16.61
N ILE A 277 -14.32 0.75 17.63
CA ILE A 277 -14.18 1.58 18.83
C ILE A 277 -12.90 2.39 18.67
N TRP A 278 -13.05 3.66 18.29
CA TRP A 278 -11.91 4.54 18.12
C TRP A 278 -11.55 5.18 19.47
N GLU A 279 -10.59 4.62 20.19
CA GLU A 279 -10.03 5.27 21.37
C GLU A 279 -8.83 6.14 20.96
N LYS A 280 -9.01 7.46 20.93
CA LYS A 280 -7.89 8.40 20.72
C LYS A 280 -7.03 8.43 21.99
N ARG A 281 -6.11 7.48 22.14
CA ARG A 281 -5.02 7.60 23.11
C ARG A 281 -4.01 8.61 22.57
N SER A 282 -4.20 9.87 22.93
CA SER A 282 -3.13 10.86 22.80
C SER A 282 -2.10 10.46 23.84
N VAL A 283 -0.90 10.02 23.43
CA VAL A 283 0.19 9.76 24.36
C VAL A 283 0.47 11.09 25.07
N GLY A 284 -0.04 11.22 26.30
CA GLY A 284 0.25 12.36 27.14
C GLY A 284 1.77 12.45 27.30
N GLN A 285 2.33 13.64 27.09
CA GLN A 285 3.67 13.97 27.55
C GLN A 285 3.76 13.54 29.01
N SER A 286 4.45 12.43 29.27
CA SER A 286 4.87 12.07 30.61
C SER A 286 5.94 13.11 30.98
N PHE A 287 5.51 14.25 31.51
CA PHE A 287 6.42 15.21 32.13
C PHE A 287 7.12 14.45 33.26
N ALA A 288 8.42 14.26 33.12
CA ALA A 288 9.27 13.87 34.23
C ALA A 288 9.10 14.95 35.31
N VAL A 289 8.31 14.64 36.35
CA VAL A 289 8.28 15.42 37.58
C VAL A 289 9.63 15.17 38.25
N GLY A 290 10.60 16.01 37.92
CA GLY A 290 11.84 16.13 38.67
C GLY A 290 11.48 16.56 40.08
N LYS A 291 11.65 15.66 41.05
CA LYS A 291 11.70 16.02 42.47
C LYS A 291 12.98 16.84 42.67
N THR A 292 12.83 18.13 42.91
CA THR A 292 13.83 18.98 43.57
C THR A 292 13.84 18.70 45.06
#